data_AF-A0A4Q2E8C6-F1
#
_entry.id   AF-A0A4Q2E8C6-F1
#
_cell.length_a   1.000
_cell.length_b   1.000
_cell.length_c   1.000
_cell.angle_alpha   90.00
_cell.angle_beta   90.00
_cell.angle_gamma   90.00
#
_symmetry.space_group_name_H-M   'P 1'
#
loop_
_entity.id
_entity.type
_entity.pdbx_description
1 polymer ?
#
loop_
_entity_poly.entity_id
_entity_poly.type
_entity_poly.pdbx_seq_one_letter_code
_entity_poly.pdbx_strand_id
1 'polypeptide(L)'
;MSTKLTGYVWDACASSGMKLSSVAIMARLADFSSDEGVSWPSIATIARQIGAGESTVRTAIGQLEKDGWLTRQQRRKGNRNASNVYQLNVKKLRDSAFSHLSESDASKSDTSKSDPSKFDASESSNNGSFHPSESGGDPSVKSTTDPSDKKTSCQVASQPDDIDPAIRVLSHFNEVTGSSYGKGGRNKTVLGYIRGRLSEDYSAEDLMLVVDYLTAKWADDPKMDDYLRPSTLFGPENCVEYFDKAQKWQKRGRPACVKGRWQLSGSSDPNFKANFQNVDYSVPANSGFRVSGGTL
;
A
#
# COMPACT_ATOMS: atom_id res chain seq x y z
N MET A 1 32.41 -5.37 11.41
CA MET A 1 31.65 -6.63 11.37
C MET A 1 32.15 -7.48 12.53
N SER A 2 31.52 -7.38 13.69
CA SER A 2 31.95 -8.11 14.88
C SER A 2 31.22 -9.46 14.97
N THR A 3 31.91 -10.54 14.63
CA THR A 3 31.37 -11.92 14.70
C THR A 3 31.00 -12.37 16.12
N LYS A 4 31.49 -11.65 17.14
CA LYS A 4 31.11 -11.89 18.54
C LYS A 4 29.75 -11.30 18.88
N LEU A 5 29.39 -10.15 18.30
CA LEU A 5 28.11 -9.48 18.58
C LEU A 5 26.93 -10.18 17.89
N THR A 6 27.14 -10.78 16.72
CA THR A 6 26.09 -11.55 16.04
C THR A 6 25.69 -12.79 16.84
N GLY A 7 26.64 -13.51 17.44
CA GLY A 7 26.37 -14.65 18.32
C GLY A 7 25.46 -14.28 19.51
N TYR A 8 25.92 -13.35 20.36
CA TYR A 8 25.13 -12.89 21.52
C TYR A 8 23.74 -12.35 21.15
N VAL A 9 23.57 -11.81 19.94
CA VAL A 9 22.26 -11.37 19.43
C VAL A 9 21.33 -12.55 19.15
N TRP A 10 21.80 -13.64 18.55
CA TRP A 10 20.97 -14.83 18.35
C TRP A 10 20.58 -15.48 19.69
N ASP A 11 21.53 -15.64 20.61
CA ASP A 11 21.30 -16.22 21.94
C ASP A 11 20.27 -15.39 22.73
N ALA A 12 20.47 -14.06 22.80
CA ALA A 12 19.56 -13.17 23.51
C ALA A 12 18.20 -13.01 22.80
N CYS A 13 18.13 -13.17 21.48
CA CYS A 13 16.85 -13.17 20.75
C CYS A 13 16.04 -14.45 21.01
N ALA A 14 16.71 -15.59 21.18
CA ALA A 14 16.06 -16.85 21.55
C ALA A 14 15.47 -16.77 22.97
N SER A 15 16.26 -16.33 23.96
CA SER A 15 15.82 -16.25 25.36
C SER A 15 14.76 -15.18 25.63
N SER A 16 14.63 -14.16 24.77
CA SER A 16 13.69 -13.04 24.96
C SER A 16 12.35 -13.16 24.22
N GLY A 17 12.09 -14.27 23.53
CA GLY A 17 10.79 -14.54 22.88
C GLY A 17 10.39 -13.53 21.79
N MET A 18 11.38 -12.91 21.13
CA MET A 18 11.13 -11.84 20.16
C MET A 18 10.42 -12.31 18.89
N LYS A 19 9.60 -11.42 18.33
CA LYS A 19 9.07 -11.57 16.96
C LYS A 19 10.23 -11.66 15.97
N LEU A 20 10.16 -12.61 15.03
CA LEU A 20 11.21 -12.89 14.04
C LEU A 20 11.70 -11.64 13.28
N SER A 21 10.83 -10.66 13.02
CA SER A 21 11.22 -9.38 12.42
C SER A 21 12.19 -8.57 13.28
N SER A 22 12.02 -8.55 14.61
CA SER A 22 12.95 -7.91 15.54
C SER A 22 14.30 -8.62 15.59
N VAL A 23 14.28 -9.96 15.57
CA VAL A 23 15.49 -10.80 15.53
C VAL A 23 16.29 -10.53 14.26
N ALA A 24 15.64 -10.56 13.09
CA ALA A 24 16.27 -10.29 11.80
C ALA A 24 16.85 -8.86 11.72
N ILE A 25 16.16 -7.86 12.28
CA ILE A 25 16.68 -6.50 12.39
C ILE A 25 17.91 -6.47 13.29
N MET A 26 17.87 -7.10 14.46
CA MET A 26 18.98 -7.05 15.41
C MET A 26 20.23 -7.75 14.86
N ALA A 27 20.07 -8.92 14.23
CA ALA A 27 21.16 -9.61 13.53
C ALA A 27 21.77 -8.73 12.42
N ARG A 28 20.94 -8.08 11.60
CA ARG A 28 21.40 -7.19 10.52
C ARG A 28 22.08 -5.90 11.02
N LEU A 29 21.69 -5.41 12.20
CA LEU A 29 22.40 -4.33 12.90
C LEU A 29 23.76 -4.82 13.45
N ALA A 30 23.81 -6.03 14.02
CA ALA A 30 25.04 -6.64 14.54
C ALA A 30 26.07 -6.93 13.43
N ASP A 31 25.65 -7.43 12.28
CA ASP A 31 26.51 -7.62 11.10
C ASP A 31 27.26 -6.33 10.74
N PHE A 32 26.54 -5.20 10.72
CA PHE A 32 27.06 -3.87 10.41
C PHE A 32 27.70 -3.15 11.60
N SER A 33 27.75 -3.77 12.78
CA SER A 33 28.26 -3.11 13.98
C SER A 33 29.80 -3.08 14.05
N SER A 34 30.32 -2.02 14.68
CA SER A 34 31.62 -2.03 15.34
C SER A 34 31.56 -2.87 16.62
N ASP A 35 32.71 -3.22 17.22
CA ASP A 35 32.75 -3.97 18.49
C ASP A 35 32.10 -3.23 19.67
N GLU A 36 31.93 -1.90 19.56
CA GLU A 36 31.15 -1.05 20.47
C GLU A 36 29.62 -1.16 20.27
N GLY A 37 29.14 -1.90 19.27
CA GLY A 37 27.71 -2.04 18.94
C GLY A 37 27.10 -0.90 18.14
N VAL A 38 27.91 0.01 17.57
CA VAL A 38 27.44 1.15 16.76
C VAL A 38 27.20 0.71 15.32
N SER A 39 26.05 1.06 14.73
CA SER A 39 25.74 0.87 13.30
C SER A 39 24.93 2.03 12.72
N TRP A 40 24.94 2.22 11.39
CA TRP A 40 24.25 3.33 10.71
C TRP A 40 23.52 2.96 9.38
N PRO A 41 22.91 1.77 9.20
CA PRO A 41 22.11 1.48 8.02
C PRO A 41 20.83 2.34 7.97
N SER A 42 20.34 2.65 6.77
CA SER A 42 19.04 3.33 6.61
C SER A 42 17.88 2.37 6.84
N ILE A 43 16.70 2.89 7.21
CA ILE A 43 15.48 2.10 7.39
C ILE A 43 15.12 1.34 6.10
N ALA A 44 15.27 1.99 4.93
CA ALA A 44 15.07 1.37 3.63
C ALA A 44 16.06 0.24 3.34
N THR A 45 17.33 0.38 3.74
CA THR A 45 18.34 -0.68 3.61
C THR A 45 17.98 -1.90 4.47
N ILE A 46 17.59 -1.69 5.74
CA ILE A 46 17.15 -2.77 6.62
C ILE A 46 15.92 -3.47 6.03
N ALA A 47 14.89 -2.70 5.66
CA ALA A 47 13.64 -3.18 5.07
C ALA A 47 13.88 -4.11 3.86
N ARG A 48 14.69 -3.64 2.91
CA ARG A 48 15.06 -4.41 1.71
C ARG A 48 15.85 -5.68 2.01
N GLN A 49 16.73 -5.67 3.03
CA GLN A 49 17.56 -6.82 3.38
C GLN A 49 16.79 -7.92 4.13
N ILE A 50 15.77 -7.58 4.91
CA ILE A 50 14.97 -8.56 5.68
C ILE A 50 13.61 -8.89 5.01
N GLY A 51 13.33 -8.34 3.82
CA GLY A 51 12.07 -8.54 3.11
C GLY A 51 10.83 -7.90 3.76
N ALA A 52 10.99 -7.03 4.76
CA ALA A 52 9.88 -6.44 5.51
C ALA A 52 9.66 -4.97 5.18
N GLY A 53 8.40 -4.55 5.03
CA GLY A 53 8.07 -3.15 4.76
C GLY A 53 8.58 -2.18 5.84
N GLU A 54 8.97 -0.97 5.45
CA GLU A 54 9.60 0.00 6.37
C GLU A 54 8.74 0.35 7.61
N SER A 55 7.41 0.22 7.53
CA SER A 55 6.54 0.45 8.67
C SER A 55 6.78 -0.60 9.76
N THR A 56 6.90 -1.88 9.38
CA THR A 56 7.28 -2.99 10.26
C THR A 56 8.66 -2.77 10.87
N VAL A 57 9.64 -2.31 10.08
CA VAL A 57 10.98 -1.96 10.58
C VAL A 57 10.93 -0.84 11.62
N ARG A 58 10.17 0.25 11.36
CA ARG A 58 9.99 1.34 12.33
C ARG A 58 9.33 0.86 13.63
N THR A 59 8.29 0.03 13.55
CA THR A 59 7.60 -0.53 14.72
C THR A 59 8.50 -1.47 15.52
N ALA A 60 9.22 -2.38 14.87
CA ALA A 60 10.13 -3.31 15.54
C ALA A 60 11.32 -2.59 16.19
N ILE A 61 11.91 -1.59 15.53
CA ILE A 61 12.94 -0.73 16.14
C ILE A 61 12.40 0.03 17.36
N GLY A 62 11.17 0.57 17.28
CA GLY A 62 10.53 1.23 18.42
C GLY A 62 10.26 0.29 19.61
N GLN A 63 9.93 -0.98 19.34
CA GLN A 63 9.78 -2.00 20.37
C GLN A 63 11.15 -2.36 20.99
N LEU A 64 12.18 -2.59 20.17
CA LEU A 64 13.55 -2.86 20.66
C LEU A 64 14.16 -1.70 21.46
N GLU A 65 13.78 -0.46 21.14
CA GLU A 65 14.13 0.75 21.89
C GLU A 65 13.36 0.84 23.22
N LYS A 66 12.05 0.58 23.23
CA LYS A 66 11.23 0.48 24.45
C LYS A 66 11.74 -0.60 25.40
N ASP A 67 12.15 -1.75 24.86
CA ASP A 67 12.65 -2.90 25.61
C ASP A 67 14.15 -2.78 25.94
N GLY A 68 14.81 -1.67 25.59
CA GLY A 68 16.17 -1.33 26.00
C GLY A 68 17.30 -2.15 25.36
N TRP A 69 17.03 -2.84 24.25
CA TRP A 69 18.02 -3.63 23.50
C TRP A 69 18.88 -2.78 22.56
N LEU A 70 18.36 -1.64 22.11
CA LEU A 70 19.08 -0.64 21.34
C LEU A 70 18.65 0.77 21.74
N THR A 71 19.46 1.77 21.41
CA THR A 71 19.03 3.17 21.35
C THR A 71 19.24 3.74 19.95
N ARG A 72 18.41 4.71 19.56
CA ARG A 72 18.45 5.32 18.23
C ARG A 72 18.75 6.82 18.34
N GLN A 73 19.83 7.26 17.70
CA GLN A 73 20.18 8.67 17.58
C GLN A 73 19.88 9.15 16.16
N GLN A 74 19.05 10.19 16.02
CA GLN A 74 18.81 10.81 14.71
C GLN A 74 19.98 11.72 14.35
N ARG A 75 20.78 11.32 13.35
CA ARG A 75 21.78 12.21 12.76
C ARG A 75 21.06 13.29 11.96
N ARG A 76 21.10 14.55 12.41
CA ARG A 76 20.65 15.71 11.62
C ARG A 76 21.89 16.46 11.10
N LYS A 77 21.94 16.74 9.79
CA LYS A 77 22.99 17.60 9.18
C LYS A 77 22.32 18.64 8.29
N GLY A 78 21.77 19.67 8.94
CA GLY A 78 20.94 20.70 8.28
C GLY A 78 19.63 20.13 7.71
N ASN A 79 19.13 20.77 6.65
CA ASN A 79 17.83 20.45 6.01
C ASN A 79 17.84 19.16 5.15
N ARG A 80 18.70 18.18 5.45
CA ARG A 80 18.72 16.87 4.80
C ARG A 80 18.67 15.78 5.86
N ASN A 81 17.69 14.87 5.74
CA ASN A 81 17.56 13.70 6.60
C ASN A 81 18.79 12.80 6.41
N ALA A 82 19.70 12.78 7.40
CA ALA A 82 20.80 11.82 7.42
C ALA A 82 20.38 10.54 8.17
N SER A 83 21.08 9.44 7.89
CA SER A 83 20.76 8.12 8.47
C SER A 83 20.79 8.15 10.00
N ASN A 84 19.85 7.45 10.63
CA ASN A 84 19.91 7.14 12.05
C ASN A 84 21.20 6.38 12.38
N VAL A 85 21.73 6.61 13.57
CA VAL A 85 22.72 5.75 14.21
C VAL A 85 21.99 4.89 15.23
N TYR A 86 22.23 3.59 15.22
CA TYR A 86 21.71 2.63 16.18
C TYR A 86 22.86 2.12 17.04
N GLN A 87 22.66 2.14 18.35
CA GLN A 87 23.59 1.65 19.35
C GLN A 87 22.97 0.41 20.02
N LEU A 88 23.54 -0.76 19.78
CA LEU A 88 23.13 -1.99 20.47
C LEU A 88 23.56 -1.96 21.94
N ASN A 89 22.72 -2.46 22.84
CA ASN A 89 23.02 -2.58 24.27
C ASN A 89 23.84 -3.86 24.52
N VAL A 90 25.14 -3.80 24.18
CA VAL A 90 26.07 -4.95 24.25
C VAL A 90 26.14 -5.59 25.64
N LYS A 91 25.92 -4.82 26.72
CA LYS A 91 25.84 -5.36 28.08
C LYS A 91 24.61 -6.26 28.22
N LYS A 92 23.41 -5.71 28.05
CA LYS A 92 22.15 -6.46 28.15
C LYS A 92 22.13 -7.71 27.24
N LEU A 93 22.69 -7.62 26.04
CA LEU A 93 22.82 -8.76 25.12
C LEU A 93 23.66 -9.89 25.71
N ARG A 94 24.84 -9.58 26.26
CA ARG A 94 25.68 -10.58 26.93
C ARG A 94 25.00 -11.13 28.18
N ASP A 95 24.47 -10.26 29.03
CA ASP A 95 23.81 -10.66 30.28
C ASP A 95 22.65 -11.65 29.98
N SER A 96 21.82 -11.35 28.98
CA SER A 96 20.68 -12.19 28.58
C SER A 96 21.06 -13.50 27.88
N ALA A 97 22.24 -13.55 27.24
CA ALA A 97 22.80 -14.79 26.70
C ALA A 97 23.38 -15.67 27.82
N PHE A 98 24.20 -15.09 28.71
CA PHE A 98 24.84 -15.84 29.80
C PHE A 98 23.83 -16.38 30.82
N SER A 99 22.74 -15.67 31.11
CA SER A 99 21.65 -16.21 31.95
C SER A 99 21.07 -17.51 31.37
N HIS A 100 20.84 -17.58 30.06
CA HIS A 100 20.27 -18.76 29.40
C HIS A 100 21.26 -19.94 29.36
N LEU A 101 22.56 -19.68 29.19
CA LEU A 101 23.59 -20.72 29.35
C LEU A 101 23.62 -21.25 30.80
N SER A 102 23.46 -20.38 31.80
CA SER A 102 23.49 -20.77 33.22
C SER A 102 22.36 -21.70 33.66
N GLU A 103 21.21 -21.71 32.96
CA GLU A 103 20.12 -22.66 33.20
C GLU A 103 20.27 -23.97 32.42
N SER A 104 21.21 -24.03 31.48
CA SER A 104 21.40 -25.18 30.57
C SER A 104 22.41 -26.22 31.07
N ASP A 105 23.33 -25.87 31.98
CA ASP A 105 24.49 -26.68 32.37
C ASP A 105 24.33 -27.36 33.76
N ALA A 106 23.09 -27.75 34.09
CA ALA A 106 22.72 -28.31 35.39
C ALA A 106 21.87 -29.60 35.31
N SER A 107 22.06 -30.41 34.25
CA SER A 107 21.58 -31.80 34.23
C SER A 107 22.57 -32.72 33.54
N LYS A 108 22.68 -33.95 34.09
CA LYS A 108 23.77 -34.87 33.78
C LYS A 108 23.54 -35.62 32.49
N SER A 109 24.65 -36.05 31.89
CA SER A 109 24.74 -36.98 30.77
C SER A 109 23.75 -38.15 30.83
N ASP A 110 23.11 -38.44 29.71
CA ASP A 110 23.16 -39.82 29.19
C ASP A 110 23.42 -39.82 27.68
N THR A 111 23.89 -40.96 27.20
CA THR A 111 24.48 -41.21 25.91
C THR A 111 23.43 -41.76 24.94
N SER A 112 23.28 -41.17 23.76
CA SER A 112 22.80 -41.89 22.57
C SER A 112 23.19 -41.18 21.28
N LYS A 113 23.49 -41.97 20.24
CA LYS A 113 23.79 -41.50 18.88
C LYS A 113 22.57 -41.72 17.98
N SER A 114 22.36 -40.87 16.98
CA SER A 114 21.98 -41.27 15.62
C SER A 114 21.99 -40.09 14.64
N ASP A 115 22.01 -40.40 13.34
CA ASP A 115 22.31 -39.49 12.22
C ASP A 115 21.19 -38.54 11.78
N PRO A 116 21.51 -37.46 11.04
CA PRO A 116 20.56 -36.46 10.57
C PRO A 116 19.90 -36.83 9.23
N SER A 117 18.58 -36.61 9.08
CA SER A 117 17.94 -36.63 7.75
C SER A 117 16.66 -35.78 7.61
N LYS A 118 16.75 -34.85 6.64
CA LYS A 118 15.68 -34.25 5.81
C LYS A 118 14.55 -33.41 6.42
N PHE A 119 14.18 -32.41 5.62
CA PHE A 119 12.96 -31.60 5.66
C PHE A 119 11.74 -32.44 5.23
N ASP A 120 10.51 -32.03 5.60
CA ASP A 120 9.65 -31.26 4.66
C ASP A 120 8.44 -30.55 5.35
N ALA A 121 7.63 -29.91 4.51
CA ALA A 121 6.63 -28.86 4.74
C ALA A 121 5.38 -29.14 5.63
N SER A 122 4.85 -28.04 6.20
CA SER A 122 3.44 -27.54 6.23
C SER A 122 2.25 -28.46 6.67
N GLU A 123 1.05 -27.98 7.03
CA GLU A 123 0.37 -26.67 7.05
C GLU A 123 -0.27 -26.37 8.45
N SER A 124 -0.69 -25.14 8.81
CA SER A 124 -2.07 -24.59 8.67
C SER A 124 -3.21 -25.58 9.01
N SER A 125 -4.25 -25.25 9.80
CA SER A 125 -4.63 -24.05 10.60
C SER A 125 -5.74 -24.50 11.63
N ASN A 126 -6.48 -23.72 12.43
CA ASN A 126 -6.79 -22.29 12.56
C ASN A 126 -7.46 -21.96 13.95
N ASN A 127 -7.85 -20.70 14.18
CA ASN A 127 -8.82 -20.17 15.19
C ASN A 127 -8.43 -20.13 16.69
N GLY A 128 -8.72 -19.00 17.38
CA GLY A 128 -8.39 -18.85 18.81
C GLY A 128 -8.84 -17.60 19.60
N SER A 129 -9.76 -16.77 19.09
CA SER A 129 -10.36 -15.59 19.79
C SER A 129 -9.45 -14.40 20.12
N PHE A 130 -10.00 -13.17 20.03
CA PHE A 130 -10.08 -12.24 21.17
C PHE A 130 -11.10 -11.13 20.89
N HIS A 131 -11.93 -10.80 21.90
CA HIS A 131 -12.95 -9.75 21.84
C HIS A 131 -12.40 -8.43 22.43
N PRO A 132 -12.80 -7.24 21.94
CA PRO A 132 -12.34 -5.96 22.48
C PRO A 132 -13.10 -5.52 23.74
N SER A 133 -12.40 -4.71 24.55
CA SER A 133 -12.92 -3.76 25.56
C SER A 133 -11.98 -2.54 25.52
N GLU A 134 -12.46 -1.34 25.21
CA GLU A 134 -13.11 -0.38 26.12
C GLU A 134 -12.20 0.20 27.21
N SER A 135 -11.55 1.31 26.87
CA SER A 135 -11.19 2.45 27.74
C SER A 135 -10.44 3.47 26.84
N GLY A 136 -10.61 4.79 26.90
CA GLY A 136 -11.31 5.61 27.89
C GLY A 136 -10.37 6.73 28.36
N GLY A 137 -10.43 7.91 27.73
CA GLY A 137 -9.51 9.01 28.04
C GLY A 137 -9.48 10.14 27.01
N ASP A 138 -10.40 11.09 27.12
CA ASP A 138 -10.34 12.39 26.45
C ASP A 138 -9.39 13.35 27.19
N PRO A 139 -8.71 14.26 26.48
CA PRO A 139 -8.45 15.59 27.01
C PRO A 139 -8.85 16.70 26.04
N SER A 140 -10.05 17.24 26.22
CA SER A 140 -10.50 18.54 25.71
C SER A 140 -9.46 19.64 25.97
N VAL A 141 -8.93 20.26 24.91
CA VAL A 141 -8.17 21.52 24.97
C VAL A 141 -8.86 22.55 24.07
N LYS A 142 -9.20 23.71 24.64
CA LYS A 142 -9.99 24.77 23.97
C LYS A 142 -9.10 25.76 23.23
N SER A 143 -9.54 26.24 22.07
CA SER A 143 -8.85 27.25 21.25
C SER A 143 -9.26 28.68 21.59
N THR A 144 -8.26 29.57 21.70
CA THR A 144 -8.34 31.06 21.56
C THR A 144 -6.94 31.49 21.09
N THR A 145 -6.64 31.87 19.83
CA THR A 145 -7.09 32.99 18.97
C THR A 145 -6.15 34.22 19.05
N ASP A 146 -5.40 34.44 17.96
CA ASP A 146 -4.82 35.70 17.39
C ASP A 146 -3.91 36.63 18.26
N PRO A 147 -2.95 37.39 17.66
CA PRO A 147 -3.28 38.53 16.77
C PRO A 147 -2.38 38.76 15.52
N SER A 148 -3.05 38.93 14.37
CA SER A 148 -2.91 39.92 13.27
C SER A 148 -1.57 40.48 12.74
N ASP A 149 -1.63 40.85 11.45
CA ASP A 149 -0.85 41.88 10.73
C ASP A 149 0.66 41.70 10.43
N LYS A 150 0.96 41.31 9.18
CA LYS A 150 1.28 42.33 8.14
C LYS A 150 1.27 41.83 6.69
N LYS A 151 0.87 42.73 5.80
CA LYS A 151 0.73 42.56 4.34
C LYS A 151 2.01 42.91 3.59
N THR A 152 2.62 41.94 2.90
CA THR A 152 3.63 42.20 1.86
C THR A 152 3.21 41.52 0.56
N SER A 153 3.06 42.32 -0.50
CA SER A 153 2.71 41.84 -1.84
C SER A 153 3.97 41.50 -2.62
N CYS A 154 4.20 40.21 -2.88
CA CYS A 154 5.18 39.75 -3.85
C CYS A 154 4.51 38.78 -4.82
N GLN A 155 4.25 39.23 -6.05
CA GLN A 155 4.02 38.32 -7.17
C GLN A 155 5.36 37.66 -7.51
N VAL A 156 5.58 36.46 -6.98
CA VAL A 156 6.68 35.58 -7.41
C VAL A 156 6.14 34.73 -8.55
N ALA A 157 6.85 34.71 -9.68
CA ALA A 157 6.40 34.03 -10.88
C ALA A 157 6.25 32.52 -10.64
N SER A 158 5.15 31.94 -11.13
CA SER A 158 4.89 30.50 -11.07
C SER A 158 5.89 29.72 -11.92
N GLN A 159 7.01 29.33 -11.30
CA GLN A 159 7.74 28.14 -11.73
C GLN A 159 6.78 26.93 -11.61
N PRO A 160 6.83 25.94 -12.50
CA PRO A 160 6.11 24.69 -12.29
C PRO A 160 6.78 23.94 -11.15
N ASP A 161 6.20 24.03 -9.94
CA ASP A 161 6.54 23.12 -8.86
C ASP A 161 6.33 21.67 -9.33
N ASP A 162 7.29 20.78 -9.06
CA ASP A 162 7.14 19.33 -9.24
C ASP A 162 6.16 18.78 -8.18
N ILE A 163 4.88 19.09 -8.38
CA ILE A 163 3.77 18.58 -7.58
C ILE A 163 3.74 17.05 -7.77
N ASP A 164 3.95 16.32 -6.68
CA ASP A 164 3.85 14.86 -6.62
C ASP A 164 2.68 14.37 -7.49
N PRO A 165 2.93 13.56 -8.53
CA PRO A 165 1.88 13.08 -9.43
C PRO A 165 0.69 12.45 -8.69
N ALA A 166 0.92 11.81 -7.53
CA ALA A 166 -0.16 11.26 -6.72
C ALA A 166 -1.02 12.33 -6.01
N ILE A 167 -0.42 13.47 -5.65
CA ILE A 167 -1.15 14.63 -5.12
C ILE A 167 -1.95 15.28 -6.25
N ARG A 168 -1.37 15.44 -7.45
CA ARG A 168 -2.08 16.00 -8.62
C ARG A 168 -3.33 15.17 -8.99
N VAL A 169 -3.21 13.84 -9.03
CA VAL A 169 -4.35 12.93 -9.23
C VAL A 169 -5.38 13.04 -8.09
N LEU A 170 -4.94 13.18 -6.83
CA LEU A 170 -5.83 13.29 -5.68
C LEU A 170 -6.59 14.64 -5.62
N SER A 171 -5.96 15.75 -5.99
CA SER A 171 -6.62 17.05 -6.11
C SER A 171 -7.70 16.99 -7.19
N HIS A 172 -7.36 16.50 -8.38
CA HIS A 172 -8.32 16.29 -9.47
C HIS A 172 -9.49 15.38 -9.05
N PHE A 173 -9.20 14.29 -8.34
CA PHE A 173 -10.25 13.40 -7.80
C PHE A 173 -11.21 14.15 -6.86
N ASN A 174 -10.68 14.96 -5.93
CA ASN A 174 -11.49 15.74 -5.00
C ASN A 174 -12.31 16.82 -5.72
N GLU A 175 -11.71 17.53 -6.68
CA GLU A 175 -12.37 18.55 -7.50
C GLU A 175 -13.53 17.97 -8.32
N VAL A 176 -13.29 16.86 -9.03
CA VAL A 176 -14.27 16.23 -9.95
C VAL A 176 -15.39 15.51 -9.20
N THR A 177 -15.14 14.94 -8.01
CA THR A 177 -16.15 14.22 -7.21
C THR A 177 -16.76 15.05 -6.08
N GLY A 178 -16.35 16.31 -5.88
CA GLY A 178 -16.73 17.11 -4.71
C GLY A 178 -16.19 16.60 -3.36
N SER A 179 -15.27 15.62 -3.39
CA SER A 179 -14.74 14.96 -2.20
C SER A 179 -13.67 15.78 -1.47
N SER A 180 -13.27 15.34 -0.26
CA SER A 180 -12.21 15.97 0.53
C SER A 180 -11.19 14.97 1.10
N TYR A 181 -10.87 13.92 0.34
CA TYR A 181 -9.89 12.90 0.73
C TYR A 181 -8.52 13.52 0.98
N GLY A 182 -7.85 13.05 2.05
CA GLY A 182 -6.54 13.55 2.49
C GLY A 182 -6.58 14.75 3.44
N LYS A 183 -7.72 15.44 3.59
CA LYS A 183 -7.88 16.54 4.55
C LYS A 183 -7.66 16.06 5.99
N GLY A 184 -6.96 16.86 6.79
CA GLY A 184 -6.59 16.51 8.17
C GLY A 184 -5.55 15.40 8.30
N GLY A 185 -4.60 15.30 7.35
CA GLY A 185 -3.45 14.39 7.43
C GLY A 185 -3.74 12.91 7.14
N ARG A 186 -5.01 12.53 6.93
CA ARG A 186 -5.44 11.15 6.63
C ARG A 186 -5.26 10.80 5.14
N ASN A 187 -4.07 11.06 4.60
CA ASN A 187 -3.75 10.88 3.17
C ASN A 187 -2.96 9.60 2.84
N LYS A 188 -2.23 9.00 3.81
CA LYS A 188 -1.27 7.90 3.56
C LYS A 188 -1.87 6.73 2.76
N THR A 189 -3.04 6.23 3.13
CA THR A 189 -3.68 5.07 2.46
C THR A 189 -4.23 5.45 1.08
N VAL A 190 -4.85 6.64 0.98
CA VAL A 190 -5.42 7.16 -0.28
C VAL A 190 -4.34 7.37 -1.34
N LEU A 191 -3.25 8.08 -0.98
CA LEU A 191 -2.08 8.23 -1.82
C LEU A 191 -1.36 6.90 -2.06
N GLY A 192 -1.52 5.92 -1.17
CA GLY A 192 -1.00 4.56 -1.32
C GLY A 192 -1.59 3.83 -2.54
N TYR A 193 -2.92 3.87 -2.72
CA TYR A 193 -3.55 3.29 -3.91
C TYR A 193 -3.06 3.96 -5.21
N ILE A 194 -3.08 5.31 -5.24
CA ILE A 194 -2.66 6.10 -6.41
C ILE A 194 -1.19 5.84 -6.76
N ARG A 195 -0.28 5.94 -5.78
CA ARG A 195 1.16 5.66 -5.99
C ARG A 195 1.43 4.22 -6.39
N GLY A 196 0.61 3.26 -5.93
CA GLY A 196 0.68 1.88 -6.38
C GLY A 196 0.35 1.71 -7.87
N ARG A 197 -0.55 2.54 -8.44
CA ARG A 197 -0.78 2.53 -9.90
C ARG A 197 0.35 3.24 -10.64
N LEU A 198 0.85 4.36 -10.11
CA LEU A 198 2.00 5.10 -10.68
C LEU A 198 3.31 4.29 -10.69
N SER A 199 3.41 3.21 -9.91
CA SER A 199 4.53 2.24 -9.97
C SER A 199 4.29 1.05 -10.91
N GLU A 200 3.14 0.98 -11.57
CA GLU A 200 2.74 -0.05 -12.53
C GLU A 200 2.49 0.56 -13.92
N ASP A 201 3.41 1.43 -14.34
CA ASP A 201 3.48 2.10 -15.66
C ASP A 201 2.31 3.03 -16.04
N TYR A 202 1.37 3.34 -15.13
CA TYR A 202 0.34 4.37 -15.34
C TYR A 202 0.88 5.79 -15.15
N SER A 203 0.54 6.72 -16.05
CA SER A 203 0.79 8.15 -15.85
C SER A 203 -0.25 8.81 -14.92
N ALA A 204 -0.01 10.06 -14.50
CA ALA A 204 -1.01 10.83 -13.76
C ALA A 204 -2.25 11.09 -14.63
N GLU A 205 -2.04 11.38 -15.91
CA GLU A 205 -3.04 11.61 -16.93
C GLU A 205 -3.96 10.40 -17.13
N ASP A 206 -3.39 9.18 -17.13
CA ASP A 206 -4.15 7.93 -17.22
C ASP A 206 -5.08 7.73 -16.02
N LEU A 207 -4.59 8.05 -14.81
CA LEU A 207 -5.38 7.95 -13.59
C LEU A 207 -6.45 9.05 -13.50
N MET A 208 -6.15 10.27 -13.95
CA MET A 208 -7.13 11.35 -14.10
C MET A 208 -8.23 10.96 -15.10
N LEU A 209 -7.88 10.28 -16.21
CA LEU A 209 -8.83 9.77 -17.19
C LEU A 209 -9.77 8.69 -16.62
N VAL A 210 -9.28 7.82 -15.72
CA VAL A 210 -10.12 6.85 -14.99
C VAL A 210 -11.13 7.56 -14.08
N VAL A 211 -10.71 8.64 -13.41
CA VAL A 211 -11.61 9.48 -12.58
C VAL A 211 -12.68 10.17 -13.44
N ASP A 212 -12.28 10.79 -14.55
CA ASP A 212 -13.20 11.43 -15.49
C ASP A 212 -14.28 10.44 -15.95
N TYR A 213 -13.85 9.27 -16.44
CA TYR A 213 -14.74 8.25 -16.99
C TYR A 213 -15.74 7.73 -15.95
N LEU A 214 -15.29 7.44 -14.73
CA LEU A 214 -16.16 6.86 -13.70
C LEU A 214 -17.08 7.89 -13.06
N THR A 215 -16.61 9.13 -12.87
CA THR A 215 -17.48 10.21 -12.40
C THR A 215 -18.57 10.48 -13.43
N ALA A 216 -18.21 10.62 -14.71
CA ALA A 216 -19.15 10.76 -15.82
C ALA A 216 -20.08 9.55 -16.01
N LYS A 217 -19.81 8.40 -15.38
CA LYS A 217 -20.65 7.18 -15.43
C LYS A 217 -21.58 7.05 -14.23
N TRP A 218 -21.14 7.48 -13.04
CA TRP A 218 -21.73 7.10 -11.76
C TRP A 218 -22.20 8.26 -10.89
N ALA A 219 -21.75 9.50 -11.11
CA ALA A 219 -22.18 10.64 -10.27
C ALA A 219 -23.68 10.95 -10.39
N ASP A 220 -24.31 10.61 -11.51
CA ASP A 220 -25.76 10.74 -11.76
C ASP A 220 -26.58 9.50 -11.29
N ASP A 221 -25.94 8.49 -10.68
CA ASP A 221 -26.60 7.26 -10.20
C ASP A 221 -26.44 7.13 -8.67
N PRO A 222 -27.48 7.44 -7.87
CA PRO A 222 -27.47 7.40 -6.39
C PRO A 222 -27.28 6.02 -5.74
N LYS A 223 -26.85 5.01 -6.51
CA LYS A 223 -26.37 3.71 -6.02
C LYS A 223 -24.90 3.45 -6.31
N MET A 224 -24.30 4.25 -7.20
CA MET A 224 -22.96 4.05 -7.74
C MET A 224 -22.03 5.24 -7.45
N ASP A 225 -22.58 6.43 -7.20
CA ASP A 225 -21.87 7.59 -6.64
C ASP A 225 -21.16 7.23 -5.33
N ASP A 226 -21.82 6.46 -4.46
CA ASP A 226 -21.29 5.99 -3.19
C ASP A 226 -20.04 5.08 -3.35
N TYR A 227 -19.80 4.55 -4.55
CA TYR A 227 -18.62 3.76 -4.91
C TYR A 227 -17.48 4.58 -5.52
N LEU A 228 -17.66 5.88 -5.78
CA LEU A 228 -16.61 6.83 -6.18
C LEU A 228 -15.64 7.09 -5.02
N ARG A 229 -14.76 6.12 -4.75
CA ARG A 229 -13.76 6.17 -3.67
C ARG A 229 -12.39 5.77 -4.23
N PRO A 230 -11.28 6.41 -3.83
CA PRO A 230 -9.95 6.08 -4.35
C PRO A 230 -9.55 4.61 -4.21
N SER A 231 -10.05 3.89 -3.19
CA SER A 231 -9.86 2.45 -3.01
C SER A 231 -10.57 1.61 -4.08
N THR A 232 -11.73 2.06 -4.56
CA THR A 232 -12.51 1.37 -5.60
C THR A 232 -11.90 1.60 -6.98
N LEU A 233 -11.50 2.85 -7.27
CA LEU A 233 -10.94 3.26 -8.57
C LEU A 233 -9.52 2.74 -8.78
N PHE A 234 -8.67 2.87 -7.76
CA PHE A 234 -7.22 2.59 -7.84
C PHE A 234 -6.82 1.30 -7.11
N GLY A 235 -7.77 0.42 -6.79
CA GLY A 235 -7.50 -0.97 -6.45
C GLY A 235 -6.91 -1.72 -7.66
N PRO A 236 -6.00 -2.70 -7.47
CA PRO A 236 -5.19 -3.24 -8.55
C PRO A 236 -6.01 -3.90 -9.67
N GLU A 237 -6.94 -4.79 -9.32
CA GLU A 237 -7.81 -5.49 -10.27
C GLU A 237 -8.73 -4.53 -11.04
N ASN A 238 -9.36 -3.61 -10.30
CA ASN A 238 -10.33 -2.64 -10.84
C ASN A 238 -9.68 -1.62 -11.78
N CYS A 239 -8.50 -1.11 -11.45
CA CYS A 239 -7.88 0.00 -12.17
C CYS A 239 -7.56 -0.36 -13.63
N VAL A 240 -7.13 -1.60 -13.88
CA VAL A 240 -6.87 -2.13 -15.23
C VAL A 240 -8.16 -2.11 -16.05
N GLU A 241 -9.24 -2.69 -15.50
CA GLU A 241 -10.52 -2.82 -16.18
C GLU A 241 -11.19 -1.45 -16.45
N TYR A 242 -11.03 -0.50 -15.53
CA TYR A 242 -11.54 0.86 -15.70
C TYR A 242 -10.71 1.71 -16.65
N PHE A 243 -9.38 1.60 -16.65
CA PHE A 243 -8.54 2.32 -17.61
C PHE A 243 -8.84 1.91 -19.05
N ASP A 244 -9.00 0.60 -19.28
CA ASP A 244 -9.29 0.04 -20.59
C ASP A 244 -10.67 0.53 -21.13
N LYS A 245 -11.64 0.75 -20.23
CA LYS A 245 -12.93 1.37 -20.53
C LYS A 245 -12.82 2.89 -20.71
N ALA A 246 -12.01 3.57 -19.91
CA ALA A 246 -11.79 5.02 -19.96
C ALA A 246 -11.09 5.45 -21.26
N GLN A 247 -10.10 4.70 -21.74
CA GLN A 247 -9.52 4.89 -23.08
C GLN A 247 -10.58 4.76 -24.18
N LYS A 248 -11.45 3.74 -24.10
CA LYS A 248 -12.52 3.50 -25.10
C LYS A 248 -13.58 4.61 -25.06
N TRP A 249 -13.81 5.23 -23.90
CA TRP A 249 -14.64 6.41 -23.73
C TRP A 249 -13.98 7.69 -24.28
N GLN A 250 -12.68 7.91 -24.03
CA GLN A 250 -11.92 9.02 -24.61
C GLN A 250 -11.88 8.97 -26.14
N LYS A 251 -11.61 7.78 -26.71
CA LYS A 251 -11.62 7.51 -28.16
C LYS A 251 -13.00 7.71 -28.81
N ARG A 252 -14.07 7.81 -28.03
CA ARG A 252 -15.45 8.15 -28.46
C ARG A 252 -15.79 9.63 -28.27
N GLY A 253 -14.82 10.49 -27.94
CA GLY A 253 -15.03 11.92 -27.72
C GLY A 253 -15.60 12.27 -26.34
N ARG A 254 -15.36 11.44 -25.32
CA ARG A 254 -15.84 11.63 -23.93
C ARG A 254 -17.36 11.90 -23.84
N PRO A 255 -18.22 11.01 -24.38
CA PRO A 255 -19.68 11.18 -24.33
C PRO A 255 -20.20 11.29 -22.90
N ALA A 256 -21.20 12.14 -22.65
CA ALA A 256 -21.87 12.22 -21.35
C ALA A 256 -22.71 10.96 -21.09
N CYS A 257 -22.76 10.46 -19.85
CA CYS A 257 -23.78 9.50 -19.44
C CYS A 257 -25.02 10.28 -19.01
N VAL A 258 -26.21 9.87 -19.45
CA VAL A 258 -27.48 10.43 -18.97
C VAL A 258 -28.42 9.25 -18.72
N LYS A 259 -28.91 9.12 -17.48
CA LYS A 259 -29.77 8.00 -17.05
C LYS A 259 -29.18 6.62 -17.41
N GLY A 260 -27.88 6.44 -17.17
CA GLY A 260 -27.15 5.19 -17.44
C GLY A 260 -26.83 4.91 -18.92
N ARG A 261 -27.04 5.87 -19.84
CA ARG A 261 -26.72 5.71 -21.27
C ARG A 261 -25.76 6.78 -21.76
N TRP A 262 -24.70 6.36 -22.46
CA TRP A 262 -23.74 7.24 -23.12
C TRP A 262 -24.36 7.93 -24.34
N GLN A 263 -24.41 9.26 -24.33
CA GLN A 263 -24.84 10.08 -25.47
C GLN A 263 -23.64 10.39 -26.37
N LEU A 264 -23.54 9.69 -27.50
CA LEU A 264 -22.56 9.99 -28.55
C LEU A 264 -22.94 11.33 -29.20
N SER A 265 -22.01 12.29 -29.18
CA SER A 265 -22.19 13.66 -29.71
C SER A 265 -22.36 13.77 -31.23
N GLY A 266 -22.27 12.64 -31.95
CA GLY A 266 -22.65 12.51 -33.36
C GLY A 266 -24.00 11.83 -33.61
N SER A 267 -24.78 11.52 -32.56
CA SER A 267 -26.09 10.84 -32.66
C SER A 267 -27.27 11.76 -32.37
N SER A 268 -27.05 13.07 -32.25
CA SER A 268 -28.09 14.09 -32.12
C SER A 268 -28.65 14.54 -33.48
N ASP A 269 -28.69 13.62 -34.45
CA ASP A 269 -29.40 13.81 -35.71
C ASP A 269 -30.83 13.26 -35.52
N PRO A 270 -31.87 14.12 -35.40
CA PRO A 270 -33.24 13.68 -35.09
C PRO A 270 -33.86 12.82 -36.19
N ASN A 271 -33.17 12.67 -37.33
CA ASN A 271 -33.58 11.84 -38.46
C ASN A 271 -32.97 10.43 -38.45
N PHE A 272 -32.04 10.09 -37.53
CA PHE A 272 -31.50 8.72 -37.42
C PHE A 272 -32.49 7.75 -36.73
N LYS A 273 -33.62 7.50 -37.39
CA LYS A 273 -34.38 6.27 -37.17
C LYS A 273 -33.60 5.13 -37.82
N ALA A 274 -33.27 4.10 -37.05
CA ALA A 274 -32.75 2.84 -37.58
C ALA A 274 -33.84 2.18 -38.45
N ASN A 275 -33.82 2.44 -39.76
CA ASN A 275 -34.91 2.05 -40.65
C ASN A 275 -34.76 0.62 -41.16
N PHE A 276 -35.22 -0.34 -40.37
CA PHE A 276 -35.24 -1.76 -40.74
C PHE A 276 -36.21 -2.11 -41.89
N GLN A 277 -36.99 -1.15 -42.42
CA GLN A 277 -37.95 -1.39 -43.51
C GLN A 277 -37.30 -1.78 -44.85
N ASN A 278 -36.01 -1.50 -45.04
CA ASN A 278 -35.29 -1.75 -46.30
C ASN A 278 -34.28 -2.90 -46.20
N VAL A 279 -34.47 -3.81 -45.23
CA VAL A 279 -33.75 -5.08 -45.16
C VAL A 279 -34.54 -6.09 -46.01
N ASP A 280 -33.93 -6.56 -47.10
CA ASP A 280 -34.53 -7.61 -47.93
C ASP A 280 -34.41 -8.96 -47.21
N TYR A 281 -35.55 -9.50 -46.78
CA TYR A 281 -35.67 -10.82 -46.15
C TYR A 281 -35.95 -11.94 -47.17
N SER A 282 -35.76 -11.69 -48.47
CA SER A 282 -35.89 -12.70 -49.53
C SER A 282 -34.93 -13.86 -49.30
N VAL A 283 -35.47 -14.97 -48.81
CA VAL A 283 -34.75 -16.24 -48.69
C VAL A 283 -34.34 -16.70 -50.09
N PRO A 284 -33.05 -16.95 -50.38
CA PRO A 284 -32.62 -17.32 -51.71
C PRO A 284 -33.23 -18.67 -52.11
N ALA A 285 -33.70 -18.76 -53.37
CA ALA A 285 -34.55 -19.84 -53.87
C ALA A 285 -33.89 -21.25 -53.91
N ASN A 286 -32.68 -21.39 -53.39
CA ASN A 286 -31.94 -22.65 -53.23
C ASN A 286 -32.03 -23.25 -51.82
N SER A 287 -32.69 -22.62 -50.84
CA SER A 287 -32.91 -23.16 -49.49
C SER A 287 -33.96 -24.30 -49.41
N GLY A 288 -34.14 -25.05 -50.50
CA GLY A 288 -35.14 -26.11 -50.63
C GLY A 288 -34.69 -27.44 -50.02
N PHE A 289 -34.89 -27.61 -48.71
CA PHE A 289 -34.67 -28.90 -48.03
C PHE A 289 -35.66 -29.95 -48.56
N ARG A 290 -35.24 -30.76 -49.53
CA ARG A 290 -36.07 -31.80 -50.15
C ARG A 290 -36.35 -32.95 -49.17
N VAL A 291 -37.48 -32.87 -48.48
CA VAL A 291 -38.06 -34.02 -47.78
C VAL A 291 -38.65 -34.97 -48.83
N SER A 292 -37.89 -35.99 -49.22
CA SER A 292 -38.40 -37.09 -50.03
C SER A 292 -39.35 -37.95 -49.19
N GLY A 293 -40.65 -37.70 -49.31
CA GLY A 293 -41.67 -38.50 -48.64
C GLY A 293 -41.69 -39.93 -49.19
N GLY A 294 -41.37 -40.91 -48.33
CA GLY A 294 -41.60 -42.32 -48.63
C GLY A 294 -43.08 -42.65 -48.47
N THR A 295 -43.69 -43.19 -49.52
CA THR A 295 -45.04 -43.78 -49.46
C THR A 295 -44.96 -45.21 -48.92
N LEU A 296 -46.04 -45.67 -48.28
CA LEU A 296 -46.27 -47.06 -47.86
C LEU A 296 -46.30 -48.03 -49.07
#